data_AF-A0A9D9VR81-F1
#
_entry.id   AF-A0A9D9VR81-F1
#
_cell.length_a   1.000
_cell.length_b   1.000
_cell.length_c   1.000
_cell.angle_alpha   90.00
_cell.angle_beta   90.00
_cell.angle_gamma   90.00
#
_symmetry.space_group_name_H-M   'P 1'
#
loop_
_entity.id
_entity.type
_entity.pdbx_description
1 polymer ?
#
loop_
_entity_poly.entity_id
_entity_poly.type
_entity_poly.pdbx_seq_one_letter_code
_entity_poly.pdbx_strand_id
1 'polypeptide(L)' 'MSVSKVLMFGWEYPPHHSGGLGVACKGLAHALMDNDVDVCFVLPKRVTIHDEKRVDIRFADTYTQTPVSIMTVHLETLA' A
#
# COMPACT_ATOMS: atom_id res chain seq x y z
N MET A 1 4.55 13.32 -14.22
CA MET A 1 5.38 13.09 -13.03
C MET A 1 4.52 13.60 -11.89
N SER A 2 3.86 12.71 -11.15
CA SER A 2 2.98 13.13 -10.06
C SER A 2 3.79 13.86 -9.00
N VAL A 3 3.31 15.03 -8.59
CA VAL A 3 3.99 15.87 -7.60
C VAL A 3 3.78 15.34 -6.19
N SER A 4 2.70 14.60 -5.95
CA SER A 4 2.29 14.10 -4.63
C SER A 4 2.08 12.59 -4.62
N LYS A 5 2.50 11.97 -3.50
CA LYS A 5 2.34 10.54 -3.24
C LYS A 5 1.54 10.33 -1.97
N VAL A 6 0.57 9.44 -2.02
CA VAL A 6 -0.32 9.12 -0.90
C VAL A 6 -0.28 7.63 -0.62
N LEU A 7 -0.03 7.30 0.65
CA LEU A 7 -0.16 5.96 1.18
C LEU A 7 -1.48 5.86 1.97
N MET A 8 -2.40 5.04 1.49
CA MET A 8 -3.70 4.80 2.11
C MET A 8 -3.68 3.48 2.86
N PHE A 9 -4.16 3.47 4.09
CA PHE A 9 -4.41 2.24 4.84
C PHE A 9 -5.92 2.02 4.94
N GLY A 10 -6.36 0.81 4.65
CA GLY A 10 -7.77 0.44 4.75
C GLY A 10 -7.95 -1.01 5.14
N TRP A 11 -9.19 -1.36 5.45
CA TRP A 11 -9.59 -2.73 5.82
C TRP A 11 -10.53 -3.37 4.79
N GLU A 12 -11.11 -2.56 3.90
CA GLU A 12 -12.12 -2.97 2.94
C GLU A 12 -11.78 -2.38 1.57
N TYR A 13 -11.89 -3.20 0.52
CA TYR A 13 -11.76 -2.75 -0.86
C TYR A 13 -12.64 -3.62 -1.78
N PRO A 14 -13.42 -3.02 -2.70
CA PRO A 14 -14.29 -3.79 -3.58
C PRO A 14 -13.56 -4.85 -4.42
N PRO A 15 -14.11 -6.06 -4.59
CA PRO A 15 -15.50 -6.47 -4.31
C PRO A 15 -15.73 -7.18 -2.95
N HIS A 16 -14.70 -7.39 -2.14
CA HIS A 16 -14.82 -8.10 -0.86
C HIS A 16 -15.10 -7.13 0.29
N HIS A 17 -15.93 -7.54 1.25
CA HIS A 17 -16.30 -6.73 2.42
C HIS A 17 -16.70 -5.30 2.05
N SER A 18 -17.48 -5.12 0.99
CA SER A 18 -17.73 -3.81 0.38
C SER A 18 -18.94 -3.11 0.99
N GLY A 19 -18.83 -2.77 2.27
CA GLY A 19 -19.72 -1.77 2.85
C GLY A 19 -19.47 -0.38 2.25
N GLY A 20 -20.14 0.65 2.78
CA GLY A 20 -19.95 2.02 2.32
C GLY A 20 -18.51 2.53 2.43
N LEU A 21 -17.73 2.00 3.39
CA LEU A 21 -16.32 2.36 3.58
C LEU A 21 -15.45 1.95 2.39
N GLY A 22 -15.48 0.67 1.98
CA GLY A 22 -14.68 0.20 0.86
C GLY A 22 -14.99 0.94 -0.46
N VAL A 23 -16.27 1.22 -0.73
CA VAL A 23 -16.69 1.99 -1.90
C VAL A 23 -16.16 3.43 -1.85
N ALA A 24 -16.23 4.08 -0.68
CA ALA A 24 -15.70 5.42 -0.49
C ALA A 24 -14.16 5.47 -0.64
N CYS A 25 -13.44 4.49 -0.08
CA CYS A 25 -11.99 4.36 -0.22
C CYS A 25 -11.58 4.21 -1.69
N LYS A 26 -12.28 3.37 -2.46
CA LYS A 26 -12.05 3.21 -3.90
C LYS A 26 -12.30 4.51 -4.66
N GLY A 27 -13.44 5.17 -4.40
CA GLY A 27 -13.79 6.45 -5.03
C GLY A 27 -12.75 7.54 -4.72
N LEU A 28 -12.30 7.63 -3.47
CA LEU A 28 -11.26 8.59 -3.06
C LEU A 28 -9.92 8.32 -3.75
N ALA A 29 -9.47 7.05 -3.80
CA ALA A 29 -8.24 6.69 -4.49
C ALA A 29 -8.29 7.07 -5.97
N HIS A 30 -9.41 6.77 -6.65
CA HIS A 30 -9.60 7.14 -8.06
C HIS A 30 -9.62 8.65 -8.27
N ALA A 31 -10.33 9.40 -7.42
CA ALA A 31 -10.38 10.86 -7.49
C ALA A 31 -9.01 11.51 -7.27
N LEU A 32 -8.19 10.98 -6.36
CA LEU A 32 -6.81 11.44 -6.17
C LEU A 32 -5.96 11.18 -7.42
N MET A 33 -6.04 9.98 -7.99
CA MET A 33 -5.33 9.64 -9.23
C MET A 33 -5.75 10.50 -10.42
N ASP A 34 -7.04 10.86 -10.51
CA ASP A 34 -7.55 11.80 -11.53
C ASP A 34 -6.93 13.21 -11.39
N ASN A 35 -6.38 13.54 -10.21
CA ASN A 35 -5.65 14.77 -9.92
C ASN A 35 -4.12 14.58 -9.94
N ASP A 36 -3.61 13.61 -10.70
CA ASP A 36 -2.17 13.31 -10.85
C ASP A 36 -1.45 13.02 -9.52
N VAL A 37 -2.14 12.35 -8.59
CA VAL A 37 -1.56 11.83 -7.33
C VAL A 37 -1.23 10.35 -7.48
N ASP A 38 -0.01 9.97 -7.09
CA ASP A 38 0.41 8.57 -7.02
C ASP A 38 -0.12 7.94 -5.72
N VAL A 39 -0.98 6.93 -5.85
CA VAL A 39 -1.70 6.33 -4.72
C VAL A 39 -1.29 4.87 -4.57
N CYS A 40 -0.84 4.51 -3.36
CA CYS A 40 -0.64 3.15 -2.93
C CYS A 40 -1.60 2.83 -1.78
N PHE A 41 -2.40 1.77 -1.93
CA PHE A 41 -3.39 1.35 -0.95
C PHE A 41 -2.96 0.05 -0.28
N VAL A 42 -2.89 0.03 1.05
CA VAL A 42 -2.46 -1.13 1.83
C VAL A 42 -3.65 -1.76 2.52
N LEU A 43 -3.84 -3.05 2.27
CA LEU A 43 -4.79 -3.92 2.97
C LEU A 43 -4.06 -4.85 3.94
N PRO A 44 -4.68 -5.21 5.08
CA PRO A 44 -4.03 -6.03 6.10
C PRO A 44 -3.80 -7.48 5.65
N LYS A 45 -4.71 -8.04 4.84
CA LYS A 45 -4.65 -9.42 4.36
C LYS A 45 -4.94 -9.51 2.88
N ARG A 46 -4.31 -10.48 2.21
CA ARG A 46 -4.52 -10.76 0.80
C ARG A 46 -5.98 -11.11 0.54
N VAL A 47 -6.61 -10.35 -0.35
CA VAL A 47 -7.96 -10.59 -0.86
C VAL A 47 -7.94 -10.60 -2.38
N THR A 48 -8.89 -11.29 -2.98
CA THR A 48 -8.93 -11.42 -4.44
C THR A 48 -9.55 -10.18 -5.08
N ILE A 49 -8.76 -9.40 -5.80
CA ILE A 49 -9.23 -8.18 -6.46
C ILE A 49 -9.13 -8.41 -7.96
N HIS A 50 -10.28 -8.62 -8.61
CA HIS A 50 -10.31 -9.04 -10.02
C HIS A 50 -10.42 -7.89 -11.02
N ASP A 51 -10.89 -6.71 -10.58
CA ASP A 51 -11.27 -5.62 -11.49
C ASP A 51 -10.53 -4.30 -11.25
N GLU A 52 -9.61 -4.24 -10.28
CA GLU A 52 -8.85 -3.03 -10.00
C GLU A 52 -7.51 -3.04 -10.74
N LYS A 53 -7.31 -2.04 -11.61
CA LYS A 53 -6.09 -1.90 -12.42
C LYS A 53 -5.45 -0.53 -12.28
N ARG A 54 -6.13 0.43 -11.64
CA ARG A 54 -5.66 1.81 -11.52
C ARG A 54 -4.84 1.96 -10.23
N VAL A 55 -5.37 1.47 -9.12
CA VAL A 55 -4.74 1.63 -7.78
C VAL A 55 -3.67 0.57 -7.55
N ASP A 56 -2.47 0.96 -7.10
CA ASP A 56 -1.46 0.00 -6.59
C ASP A 56 -1.92 -0.51 -5.22
N ILE A 57 -2.32 -1.78 -5.14
CA ILE A 57 -2.77 -2.40 -3.90
C ILE A 57 -1.68 -3.32 -3.35
N ARG A 58 -1.25 -3.06 -2.12
CA ARG A 58 -0.28 -3.86 -1.37
C ARG A 58 -0.94 -4.54 -0.19
N PHE A 59 -0.38 -5.68 0.22
CA PHE A 59 -0.88 -6.45 1.34
C PHE A 59 0.18 -6.57 2.43
N ALA A 60 -0.18 -6.18 3.66
CA ALA A 60 0.72 -6.17 4.80
C ALA A 60 1.01 -7.58 5.38
N ASP A 61 0.23 -8.59 5.03
CA ASP A 61 0.47 -9.99 5.39
C ASP A 61 1.55 -10.66 4.54
N THR A 62 2.14 -9.93 3.58
CA THR A 62 3.22 -10.45 2.76
C THR A 62 4.53 -10.37 3.55
N TYR A 63 5.01 -11.49 4.06
CA TYR A 63 6.38 -11.59 4.60
C TYR A 63 7.37 -11.55 3.44
N THR A 64 7.97 -10.39 3.19
CA THR A 64 9.06 -10.28 2.22
C THR A 64 10.31 -10.92 2.82
N GLN A 65 10.78 -12.03 2.25
CA GLN A 65 12.09 -12.62 2.54
C GLN A 65 13.22 -11.83 1.86
N THR A 66 13.15 -10.50 1.81
CA THR A 66 14.32 -9.73 1.39
C THR A 66 15.34 -9.87 2.53
N PRO A 67 16.54 -10.42 2.29
CA PRO A 67 17.60 -10.36 3.27
C PRO A 67 17.90 -8.87 3.50
N VAL A 68 17.45 -8.34 4.63
CA VAL A 68 17.92 -7.06 5.12
C VAL A 68 19.40 -7.27 5.39
N SER A 69 20.25 -6.72 4.53
CA SER A 69 21.69 -6.73 4.77
C SER A 69 21.95 -5.82 5.95
N ILE A 70 21.92 -6.39 7.16
CA ILE A 70 22.27 -5.69 8.38
C ILE A 70 23.77 -5.39 8.26
N MET A 71 24.09 -4.15 7.91
CA MET A 71 25.47 -3.68 7.87
C MET A 71 25.90 -3.50 9.32
N THR A 72 26.49 -4.54 9.92
CA THR A 72 27.09 -4.45 11.26
C THR A 72 28.22 -3.43 11.19
N VAL A 73 27.95 -2.21 11.66
CA VAL A 73 29.01 -1.24 11.94
C VAL A 73 29.86 -1.79 13.07
N HIS A 74 31.07 -2.24 12.74
CA HIS A 74 32.05 -2.68 13.72
C HIS A 74 32.48 -1.44 14.52
N LEU A 75 31.92 -1.27 15.72
CA LEU A 75 32.46 -0.34 16.71
C LEU A 75 33.71 -1.02 17.30
N GLU A 76 34.85 -0.80 16.66
CA GLU A 76 36.14 -1.00 17.31
C GLU A 76 36.36 0.18 18.26
N THR A 77 35.81 0.04 19.47
CA THR A 77 36.15 0.90 20.60
C THR A 77 37.63 0.71 20.88
N LEU A 78 38.41 1.77 20.65
CA LEU A 78 39.81 1.89 21.07
C LEU A 78 39.94 1.43 22.54
N ALA A 79 40.70 0.36 22.75
CA ALA A 79 41.22 -0.09 24.03
C ALA A 79 42.75 -0.15 23.92
#